data_AF-A0A3D3W449-F1
#
_entry.id   AF-A0A3D3W449-F1
#
_cell.length_a   1.000
_cell.length_b   1.000
_cell.length_c   1.000
_cell.angle_alpha   90.00
_cell.angle_beta   90.00
_cell.angle_gamma   90.00
#
_symmetry.space_group_name_H-M   'P 1'
#
loop_
_entity.id
_entity.type
_entity.pdbx_description
1 polymer ?
#
loop_
_entity_poly.entity_id
_entity_poly.type
_entity_poly.pdbx_seq_one_letter_code
_entity_poly.pdbx_strand_id
1 'polypeptide(L)'
;DLTTPVTLTGLPTGDPAKDHVGGAPFGALVGMVFTEGKPGDPFLIGGGVEHTPKKSGTLYLRINVPVAAKCRGDLKVQISGAVLPVAKKSR
;
A
#
# COMPACT_ATOMS: atom_id res chain seq x y z
N ASP A 1 8.46 -24.12 -10.14
CA ASP A 1 8.31 -23.05 -9.15
C ASP A 1 7.81 -21.80 -9.88
N LEU A 2 6.53 -21.44 -9.76
CA LEU A 2 5.88 -20.40 -10.57
C LEU A 2 5.74 -19.09 -9.77
N THR A 3 6.82 -18.66 -9.14
CA THR A 3 6.85 -17.38 -8.41
C THR A 3 7.25 -16.27 -9.36
N THR A 4 6.31 -15.74 -10.14
CA THR A 4 6.55 -14.54 -10.94
C THR A 4 6.84 -13.37 -9.99
N PRO A 5 8.02 -12.72 -10.09
CA PRO A 5 8.31 -11.53 -9.29
C PRO A 5 7.29 -10.44 -9.59
N VAL A 6 6.62 -9.95 -8.56
CA VAL A 6 5.70 -8.81 -8.68
C VAL A 6 6.44 -7.57 -8.21
N THR A 7 6.57 -6.57 -9.09
CA THR A 7 7.14 -5.28 -8.75
C THR A 7 6.13 -4.46 -7.94
N LEU A 8 6.58 -3.36 -7.34
CA LEU A 8 5.72 -2.50 -6.52
C LEU A 8 4.57 -1.84 -7.31
N THR A 9 4.68 -1.79 -8.65
CA THR A 9 3.63 -1.32 -9.56
C THR A 9 2.53 -2.37 -9.81
N GLY A 10 2.70 -3.59 -9.35
CA GLY A 10 1.77 -4.69 -9.57
C GLY A 10 1.88 -5.32 -10.96
N LEU A 11 1.01 -6.28 -11.24
CA LEU A 11 0.95 -6.98 -12.52
C LEU A 11 0.21 -6.13 -13.57
N PRO A 12 0.67 -6.11 -14.84
CA PRO A 12 0.11 -5.25 -15.89
C PRO A 12 -1.31 -5.64 -16.31
N THR A 13 -1.73 -6.88 -16.09
CA THR A 13 -3.08 -7.36 -16.37
C THR A 13 -3.92 -7.32 -15.10
N GLY A 14 -4.64 -6.21 -14.92
CA GLY A 14 -5.66 -6.12 -13.87
C GLY A 14 -6.83 -7.04 -14.24
N ASP A 15 -7.08 -8.05 -13.42
CA ASP A 15 -8.37 -8.70 -13.35
C ASP A 15 -9.09 -8.05 -12.15
N PRO A 16 -10.07 -7.14 -12.37
CA PRO A 16 -10.74 -6.43 -11.29
C PRO A 16 -11.41 -7.35 -10.27
N ALA A 17 -11.69 -8.61 -10.64
CA ALA A 17 -12.22 -9.61 -9.72
C ALA A 17 -11.16 -10.16 -8.74
N LYS A 18 -9.87 -9.91 -9.01
CA LYS A 18 -8.74 -10.30 -8.16
C LYS A 18 -8.14 -9.12 -7.39
N ASP A 19 -8.46 -7.89 -7.79
CA ASP A 19 -8.02 -6.68 -7.09
C ASP A 19 -8.84 -6.49 -5.81
N HIS A 20 -8.16 -6.22 -4.69
CA HIS A 20 -8.84 -6.02 -3.41
C HIS A 20 -9.23 -4.55 -3.19
N VAL A 21 -8.49 -3.63 -3.80
CA VAL A 21 -8.74 -2.19 -3.82
C VAL A 21 -8.94 -1.76 -5.26
N GLY A 22 -10.13 -1.25 -5.59
CA GLY A 22 -10.44 -0.73 -6.93
C GLY A 22 -9.54 0.47 -7.28
N GLY A 23 -9.00 0.48 -8.51
CA GLY A 23 -8.15 1.57 -9.01
C GLY A 23 -6.64 1.37 -8.84
N ALA A 24 -6.19 0.26 -8.22
CA ALA A 24 -4.78 -0.13 -8.17
C ALA A 24 -4.59 -1.55 -8.74
N PRO A 25 -3.49 -1.85 -9.45
CA PRO A 25 -3.24 -3.20 -9.97
C PRO A 25 -3.04 -4.25 -8.87
N PHE A 26 -3.31 -5.51 -9.18
CA PHE A 26 -2.98 -6.65 -8.33
C PHE A 26 -1.49 -6.65 -7.96
N GLY A 27 -1.21 -6.80 -6.66
CA GLY A 27 0.15 -6.85 -6.12
C GLY A 27 0.85 -5.49 -6.05
N ALA A 28 0.20 -4.39 -6.46
CA ALA A 28 0.76 -3.06 -6.30
C ALA A 28 0.78 -2.62 -4.82
N LEU A 29 1.72 -1.74 -4.48
CA LEU A 29 1.72 -1.07 -3.18
C LEU A 29 0.69 0.07 -3.16
N VAL A 30 -0.19 0.06 -2.17
CA VAL A 30 -1.26 1.03 -1.96
C VAL A 30 -1.10 1.69 -0.58
N GLY A 31 -1.35 2.99 -0.55
CA GLY A 31 -1.39 3.80 0.67
C GLY A 31 -2.81 4.17 1.06
N MET A 32 -3.04 4.36 2.35
CA MET A 32 -4.28 4.92 2.88
C MET A 32 -3.98 5.72 4.15
N VAL A 33 -4.48 6.96 4.24
CA VAL A 33 -4.33 7.79 5.43
C VAL A 33 -5.58 7.69 6.28
N PHE A 34 -5.43 7.26 7.53
CA PHE A 34 -6.50 7.21 8.52
C PHE A 34 -6.48 8.48 9.36
N THR A 35 -7.61 9.18 9.39
CA THR A 35 -7.79 10.43 10.11
C THR A 35 -8.95 10.26 11.09
N GLU A 36 -8.73 10.49 12.38
CA GLU A 36 -9.78 10.38 13.41
C GLU A 36 -10.53 9.03 13.39
N GLY A 37 -9.79 7.93 13.13
CA GLY A 37 -10.36 6.57 13.06
C GLY A 37 -11.12 6.26 11.77
N LYS A 38 -11.19 7.19 10.81
CA LYS A 38 -11.85 6.98 9.52
C LYS A 38 -10.81 6.75 8.41
N PRO A 39 -10.99 5.74 7.55
CA PRO A 39 -10.16 5.55 6.37
C PRO A 39 -10.40 6.68 5.37
N GLY A 40 -9.32 7.26 4.84
CA GLY A 40 -9.36 8.06 3.63
C GLY A 40 -9.42 7.20 2.36
N ASP A 41 -9.41 7.85 1.20
CA ASP A 41 -9.37 7.15 -0.08
C ASP A 41 -8.01 6.45 -0.27
N PRO A 42 -8.00 5.19 -0.73
CA PRO A 42 -6.76 4.53 -1.08
C PRO A 42 -6.12 5.19 -2.31
N PHE A 43 -4.79 5.20 -2.35
CA PHE A 43 -4.04 5.73 -3.48
C PHE A 43 -2.89 4.79 -3.87
N LEU A 44 -2.63 4.72 -5.18
CA LEU A 44 -1.50 3.94 -5.70
C LEU A 44 -0.18 4.59 -5.28
N ILE A 45 0.69 3.81 -4.65
CA ILE A 45 2.07 4.22 -4.37
C ILE A 45 2.99 3.73 -5.48
N GLY A 46 2.83 2.48 -5.92
CA GLY A 46 3.69 1.91 -6.95
C GLY A 46 5.16 1.91 -6.52
N GLY A 47 6.06 2.38 -7.40
CA GLY A 47 7.48 2.56 -7.10
C GLY A 47 7.82 3.80 -6.27
N GLY A 48 6.87 4.69 -6.03
CA GLY A 48 7.05 5.94 -5.30
C GLY A 48 6.01 6.98 -5.69
N VAL A 49 5.56 7.78 -4.72
CA VAL A 49 4.56 8.83 -4.93
C VAL A 49 4.79 9.98 -3.95
N GLU A 50 4.53 11.21 -4.41
CA GLU A 50 4.34 12.37 -3.54
C GLU A 50 2.85 12.56 -3.28
N HIS A 51 2.44 12.55 -2.01
CA HIS A 51 1.04 12.61 -1.62
C HIS A 51 0.84 13.64 -0.52
N THR A 52 -0.05 14.60 -0.77
CA THR A 52 -0.46 15.61 0.22
C THR A 52 -1.82 15.21 0.79
N PRO A 53 -1.88 14.69 2.03
CA PRO A 53 -3.14 14.31 2.63
C PRO A 53 -3.96 15.55 3.00
N LYS A 54 -5.29 15.48 2.84
CA LYS A 54 -6.20 16.59 3.20
C LYS A 54 -6.16 16.92 4.70
N LYS A 55 -5.88 15.92 5.53
CA LYS A 55 -5.75 16.03 6.99
C LYS A 55 -4.61 15.14 7.48
N SER A 56 -3.98 15.52 8.58
CA SER A 56 -2.97 14.70 9.25
C SER A 56 -3.59 13.41 9.81
N GLY A 57 -2.85 12.31 9.75
CA GLY A 57 -3.33 11.00 10.13
C GLY A 57 -2.23 9.94 10.12
N THR A 58 -2.63 8.68 10.32
CA THR A 58 -1.72 7.54 10.24
C THR A 58 -1.69 6.99 8.81
N LEU A 59 -0.50 6.90 8.21
CA LEU A 59 -0.30 6.26 6.91
C LEU A 59 -0.23 4.74 7.08
N TYR A 60 -1.11 4.02 6.41
CA TYR A 60 -1.08 2.57 6.27
C TYR A 60 -0.61 2.20 4.88
N LEU A 61 0.26 1.19 4.81
CA LEU A 61 0.79 0.62 3.57
C LEU A 61 0.29 -0.81 3.43
N ARG A 62 -0.20 -1.17 2.25
CA ARG A 62 -0.70 -2.52 1.98
C ARG A 62 -0.40 -2.93 0.54
N ILE A 63 -0.06 -4.22 0.36
CA ILE A 63 -0.01 -4.83 -0.97
C ILE A 63 -1.42 -5.18 -1.42
N ASN A 64 -1.80 -4.76 -2.63
CA ASN A 64 -3.14 -4.96 -3.18
C ASN A 64 -3.36 -6.40 -3.64
N VAL A 65 -3.57 -7.29 -2.68
CA VAL A 65 -3.86 -8.70 -2.92
C VAL A 65 -5.05 -9.13 -2.05
N PRO A 66 -5.85 -10.10 -2.52
CA PRO A 66 -6.94 -10.67 -1.75
C PRO A 66 -6.36 -11.45 -0.55
N VAL A 67 -7.16 -11.58 0.51
CA VAL A 67 -6.73 -12.21 1.78
C VAL A 67 -6.26 -13.67 1.59
N ALA A 68 -6.77 -14.37 0.58
CA ALA A 68 -6.37 -15.74 0.26
C ALA A 68 -4.96 -15.84 -0.36
N ALA A 69 -4.39 -14.74 -0.85
CA ALA A 69 -3.08 -14.74 -1.50
C ALA A 69 -1.95 -14.90 -0.46
N LYS A 70 -1.05 -15.85 -0.72
CA LYS A 70 0.15 -16.07 0.10
C LYS A 70 1.34 -15.34 -0.50
N CYS A 71 1.50 -14.06 -0.19
CA CYS A 71 2.63 -13.26 -0.64
C CYS A 71 3.86 -13.46 0.27
N ARG A 72 5.04 -13.54 -0.34
CA ARG A 72 6.35 -13.56 0.34
C ARG A 72 7.27 -12.56 -0.33
N GLY A 73 8.11 -11.89 0.46
CA GLY A 73 9.06 -10.90 -0.01
C GLY A 73 9.25 -9.76 1.00
N ASP A 74 10.27 -8.94 0.76
CA ASP A 74 10.59 -7.79 1.61
C ASP A 74 10.23 -6.48 0.90
N LEU A 75 9.60 -5.58 1.65
CA LEU A 75 9.32 -4.22 1.19
C LEU A 75 10.30 -3.25 1.86
N LYS A 76 11.19 -2.66 1.06
CA LYS A 76 12.06 -1.56 1.51
C LYS A 76 11.34 -0.24 1.24
N VAL A 77 10.99 0.48 2.30
CA VAL A 77 10.25 1.75 2.22
C VAL A 77 11.12 2.89 2.76
N GLN A 78 11.15 3.99 2.03
CA GLN A 78 11.66 5.27 2.49
C GLN A 78 10.50 6.26 2.53
N ILE A 79 10.37 6.98 3.63
CA ILE A 79 9.32 7.99 3.83
C ILE A 79 10.01 9.28 4.28
N SER A 80 9.60 10.41 3.72
CA SER A 80 10.10 11.74 4.03
C SER A 80 8.97 12.78 4.03
N GLY A 81 9.23 13.96 4.58
CA GLY A 81 8.27 15.07 4.60
C GLY A 81 7.70 15.33 6.01
N ALA A 82 6.44 15.76 6.08
CA ALA A 82 5.74 16.06 7.32
C ALA A 82 5.29 14.79 8.07
N VAL A 83 6.25 13.91 8.36
CA VAL A 83 6.03 12.63 9.04
C VAL A 83 6.43 12.77 10.50
N LEU A 84 5.51 12.45 11.40
CA LEU A 84 5.85 12.31 12.81
C LEU A 84 6.33 10.88 13.08
N PRO A 85 7.43 10.68 13.81
CA PRO A 85 7.85 9.34 14.20
C PRO A 85 6.74 8.69 15.04
N VAL A 86 6.30 7.50 14.65
CA VAL A 86 5.43 6.70 15.51
C VAL A 86 6.30 6.10 16.61
N ALA A 87 5.99 6.40 17.87
CA ALA A 87 6.66 5.77 19.00
C ALA A 87 6.57 4.23 18.84
N LYS A 88 7.73 3.57 18.83
CA LYS A 88 7.82 2.12 18.73
C LYS A 88 7.04 1.52 19.89
N LYS A 89 5.90 0.87 19.65
CA LYS A 89 5.23 0.08 20.70
C LYS A 89 6.21 -0.98 21.18
N SER A 90 6.66 -0.90 22.44
CA SER A 90 7.38 -2.01 23.06
C SER A 90 6.43 -3.20 23.08
N ARG A 91 6.86 -4.30 22.48
CA ARG A 91 6.21 -5.59 22.66
C ARG A 91 6.57 -6.15 24.03
#